data_AF-A0A2W2B7J3-F1
#
_entry.id   AF-A0A2W2B7J3-F1
#
_cell.length_a   1.000
_cell.length_b   1.000
_cell.length_c   1.000
_cell.angle_alpha   90.00
_cell.angle_beta   90.00
_cell.angle_gamma   90.00
#
_symmetry.space_group_name_H-M   'P 1'
#
loop_
_entity.id
_entity.type
_entity.pdbx_description
1 polymer ?
#
loop_
_entity_poly.entity_id
_entity_poly.type
_entity_poly.pdbx_seq_one_letter_code
_entity_poly.pdbx_strand_id
1 'polypeptide(L)'
;MSMQREALQRAALRYHAQVDNVLPYLETRGLNDRSTIDDYLLGVVVDPIPGHESYVGRLVVPYLTPSAVVNMRFRCLRDHDCKESNCAKYLGPSQKVNLYNVAALRAADSTLYVTEGELDAISATVVGFPAVGVPGVQAWNMKHPRDEDEAKRSKRHWLRLFEDYESVVVLADGDDPGKNFAEKVLNDVENARAVYMPKNSDVNSVLMERGVDEFRSLLQV
;
A
#
# COMPACT_ATOMS: atom_id res chain seq x y z
N MET A 1 -9.17 21.23 11.04
CA MET A 1 -8.39 20.36 10.13
C MET A 1 -7.37 21.26 9.42
N SER A 2 -6.18 20.79 9.03
CA SER A 2 -5.22 21.68 8.32
C SER A 2 -5.67 21.91 6.87
N MET A 3 -5.39 23.09 6.30
CA MET A 3 -5.75 23.45 4.92
C MET A 3 -5.27 22.41 3.89
N GLN A 4 -4.10 21.80 4.13
CA GLN A 4 -3.56 20.72 3.30
C GLN A 4 -4.43 19.45 3.35
N ARG A 5 -4.87 19.01 4.54
CA ARG A 5 -5.72 17.80 4.68
C ARG A 5 -7.09 18.00 4.05
N GLU A 6 -7.68 19.18 4.18
CA GLU A 6 -8.94 19.50 3.50
C GLU A 6 -8.80 19.49 1.98
N ALA A 7 -7.70 20.01 1.45
CA ALA A 7 -7.42 19.95 0.01
C ALA A 7 -7.27 18.50 -0.48
N LEU A 8 -6.52 17.66 0.24
CA LEU A 8 -6.36 16.24 -0.09
C LEU A 8 -7.69 15.47 -0.01
N GLN A 9 -8.50 15.74 1.02
CA GLN A 9 -9.82 15.13 1.18
C GLN A 9 -10.74 15.49 0.01
N ARG A 10 -10.82 16.78 -0.36
CA ARG A 10 -11.62 17.23 -1.50
C ARG A 10 -11.15 16.60 -2.82
N ALA A 11 -9.84 16.50 -3.02
CA ALA A 11 -9.26 15.86 -4.20
C ALA A 11 -9.64 14.38 -4.28
N ALA A 12 -9.47 13.63 -3.19
CA ALA A 12 -9.83 12.21 -3.13
C ALA A 12 -11.32 11.99 -3.46
N LEU A 13 -12.22 12.77 -2.84
CA LEU A 13 -13.66 12.68 -3.12
C LEU A 13 -14.01 13.02 -4.57
N ARG A 14 -13.37 14.05 -5.14
CA ARG A 14 -13.56 14.43 -6.56
C ARG A 14 -13.16 13.31 -7.51
N TYR A 15 -12.03 12.66 -7.27
CA TYR A 15 -11.54 11.57 -8.12
C TYR A 15 -12.30 10.27 -7.89
N HIS A 16 -12.73 10.01 -6.66
CA HIS A 16 -13.58 8.87 -6.32
C HIS A 16 -14.97 8.96 -6.99
N ALA A 17 -15.53 10.17 -7.13
CA ALA A 17 -16.77 10.39 -7.89
C ALA A 17 -16.67 9.99 -9.37
N GLN A 18 -15.45 9.74 -9.89
CA GLN A 18 -15.20 9.30 -11.25
C GLN A 18 -14.78 7.82 -11.33
N VAL A 19 -14.93 7.05 -10.25
CA VAL A 19 -14.44 5.66 -10.16
C VAL A 19 -15.03 4.72 -11.21
N ASP A 20 -16.23 5.01 -11.70
CA ASP A 20 -16.90 4.23 -12.75
C ASP A 20 -16.04 4.12 -14.03
N ASN A 21 -15.20 5.13 -14.32
CA ASN A 21 -14.29 5.12 -15.46
C ASN A 21 -13.12 4.12 -15.34
N VAL A 22 -12.91 3.53 -14.16
CA VAL A 22 -11.81 2.60 -13.88
C VAL A 22 -12.26 1.29 -13.26
N LEU A 23 -13.58 1.05 -13.16
CA LEU A 23 -14.10 -0.24 -12.69
C LEU A 23 -13.54 -1.44 -13.45
N PRO A 24 -13.46 -1.45 -14.81
CA PRO A 24 -12.91 -2.60 -15.52
C PRO A 24 -11.48 -2.93 -15.10
N TYR A 25 -10.65 -1.91 -14.83
CA TYR A 25 -9.30 -2.12 -14.31
C TYR A 25 -9.32 -2.67 -12.88
N LEU A 26 -10.17 -2.14 -12.00
CA LEU A 26 -10.31 -2.61 -10.61
C LEU A 26 -10.80 -4.06 -10.55
N GLU A 27 -11.68 -4.45 -11.48
CA GLU A 27 -12.15 -5.84 -11.62
C GLU A 27 -11.00 -6.79 -11.93
N THR A 28 -10.06 -6.42 -12.82
CA THR A 28 -8.83 -7.23 -13.08
C THR A 28 -7.93 -7.40 -11.85
N ARG A 29 -8.16 -6.61 -10.80
CA ARG A 29 -7.42 -6.65 -9.53
C ARG A 29 -8.24 -7.31 -8.42
N GLY A 30 -9.41 -7.83 -8.71
CA GLY A 30 -10.31 -8.47 -7.74
C GLY A 30 -11.12 -7.50 -6.91
N LEU A 31 -11.11 -6.21 -7.25
CA LEU A 31 -11.82 -5.15 -6.55
C LEU A 31 -13.17 -4.92 -7.25
N ASN A 32 -14.06 -5.90 -7.13
CA ASN A 32 -15.40 -5.89 -7.74
C ASN A 32 -16.47 -5.32 -6.79
N ASP A 33 -16.22 -5.37 -5.48
CA ASP A 33 -17.18 -4.94 -4.47
C ASP A 33 -17.17 -3.41 -4.34
N ARG A 34 -18.35 -2.79 -4.56
CA ARG A 34 -18.48 -1.34 -4.52
C ARG A 34 -18.22 -0.78 -3.13
N SER A 35 -18.66 -1.46 -2.06
CA SER A 35 -18.37 -1.00 -0.69
C SER A 35 -16.87 -0.95 -0.42
N THR A 36 -16.13 -1.98 -0.83
CA THR A 36 -14.67 -2.00 -0.73
C THR A 36 -14.03 -0.82 -1.49
N ILE A 37 -14.44 -0.58 -2.74
CA ILE A 37 -13.92 0.55 -3.54
C ILE A 37 -14.17 1.90 -2.83
N ASP A 38 -15.38 2.07 -2.27
CA ASP A 38 -15.80 3.27 -1.56
C ASP A 38 -15.04 3.45 -0.22
N ASP A 39 -14.84 2.38 0.53
CA ASP A 39 -14.11 2.37 1.80
C ASP A 39 -12.65 2.82 1.64
N TYR A 40 -12.02 2.47 0.51
CA TYR A 40 -10.67 2.91 0.16
C TYR A 40 -10.62 4.23 -0.62
N LEU A 41 -11.77 4.83 -0.97
CA LEU A 41 -11.91 6.00 -1.82
C LEU A 41 -11.10 5.91 -3.12
N LEU A 42 -11.07 4.72 -3.74
CA LEU A 42 -10.36 4.52 -5.01
C LEU A 42 -11.04 5.32 -6.11
N GLY A 43 -10.26 5.89 -7.03
CA GLY A 43 -10.82 6.75 -8.08
C GLY A 43 -9.84 6.98 -9.21
N VAL A 44 -10.13 7.94 -10.06
CA VAL A 44 -9.26 8.27 -11.21
C VAL A 44 -9.18 9.76 -11.44
N VAL A 45 -7.99 10.21 -11.87
CA VAL A 45 -7.80 11.60 -12.27
C VAL A 45 -8.32 11.79 -13.70
N VAL A 46 -9.58 12.23 -13.83
CA VAL A 46 -10.16 12.65 -15.12
C VAL A 46 -10.03 14.17 -15.28
N ASP A 47 -10.53 14.92 -14.29
CA ASP A 47 -10.50 16.39 -14.25
C ASP A 47 -9.60 16.85 -13.09
N PRO A 48 -8.30 17.10 -13.36
CA PRO A 48 -7.30 17.33 -12.33
C PRO A 48 -7.52 18.66 -11.60
N ILE A 49 -7.28 18.67 -10.29
CA ILE A 49 -7.09 19.93 -9.56
C ILE A 49 -5.74 20.55 -9.92
N PRO A 50 -5.52 21.87 -9.69
CA PRO A 50 -4.23 22.50 -9.94
C PRO A 50 -3.07 21.74 -9.28
N GLY A 51 -2.03 21.42 -10.07
CA GLY A 51 -0.85 20.67 -9.64
C GLY A 51 -0.97 19.14 -9.80
N HIS A 52 -2.11 18.61 -10.24
CA HIS A 52 -2.34 17.18 -10.48
C HIS A 52 -2.41 16.83 -11.98
N GLU A 53 -2.07 17.76 -12.87
CA GLU A 53 -2.18 17.60 -14.33
C GLU A 53 -1.34 16.43 -14.85
N SER A 54 -0.18 16.19 -14.24
CA SER A 54 0.69 15.05 -14.56
C SER A 54 0.13 13.68 -14.18
N TYR A 55 -0.98 13.64 -13.44
CA TYR A 55 -1.60 12.40 -12.95
C TYR A 55 -2.86 12.00 -13.71
N VAL A 56 -3.27 12.78 -14.73
CA VAL A 56 -4.45 12.46 -15.56
C VAL A 56 -4.36 11.04 -16.12
N GLY A 57 -5.47 10.30 -16.07
CA GLY A 57 -5.57 8.91 -16.52
C GLY A 57 -4.87 7.89 -15.61
N ARG A 58 -4.60 8.24 -14.35
CA ARG A 58 -4.05 7.33 -13.33
C ARG A 58 -5.07 7.00 -12.25
N LEU A 59 -5.00 5.78 -11.73
CA LEU A 59 -5.75 5.37 -10.55
C LEU A 59 -5.24 6.16 -9.35
N VAL A 60 -6.16 6.70 -8.56
CA VAL A 60 -5.89 7.38 -7.30
C VAL A 60 -6.03 6.38 -6.17
N VAL A 61 -5.00 6.33 -5.31
CA VAL A 61 -4.92 5.48 -4.12
C VAL A 61 -4.68 6.40 -2.90
N PRO A 62 -5.74 6.85 -2.21
CA PRO A 62 -5.63 7.76 -1.07
C PRO A 62 -5.20 7.07 0.22
N TYR A 63 -4.42 7.77 1.04
CA TYR A 63 -4.00 7.30 2.37
C TYR A 63 -4.98 7.82 3.39
N LEU A 64 -5.85 6.93 3.85
CA LEU A 64 -6.91 7.23 4.80
C LEU A 64 -6.40 7.09 6.23
N THR A 65 -6.85 7.99 7.09
CA THR A 65 -6.75 7.88 8.55
C THR A 65 -8.14 8.08 9.13
N PRO A 66 -8.39 7.73 10.41
CA PRO A 66 -9.68 8.03 11.05
C PRO A 66 -10.09 9.51 10.99
N SER A 67 -9.13 10.42 10.77
CA SER A 67 -9.38 11.86 10.76
C SER A 67 -9.60 12.48 9.38
N ALA A 68 -8.89 11.99 8.35
CA ALA A 68 -8.87 12.57 6.99
C ALA A 68 -7.94 11.77 6.06
N VAL A 69 -8.01 12.06 4.77
CA VAL A 69 -6.96 11.76 3.79
C VAL A 69 -5.69 12.56 4.10
N VAL A 70 -4.55 11.87 4.22
CA VAL A 70 -3.26 12.49 4.58
C VAL A 70 -2.21 12.43 3.47
N ASN A 71 -2.42 11.59 2.46
CA ASN A 71 -1.55 11.44 1.31
C ASN A 71 -2.32 10.78 0.13
N MET A 72 -1.75 10.78 -1.07
CA MET A 72 -2.30 10.10 -2.25
C MET A 72 -1.19 9.58 -3.15
N ARG A 73 -1.41 8.42 -3.78
CA ARG A 73 -0.54 7.86 -4.81
C ARG A 73 -1.32 7.65 -6.10
N PHE A 74 -0.60 7.70 -7.21
CA PHE A 74 -1.18 7.66 -8.56
C PHE A 74 -0.58 6.50 -9.35
N ARG A 75 -1.37 5.46 -9.59
CA ARG A 75 -0.93 4.24 -10.27
C ARG A 75 -1.26 4.29 -11.77
N CYS A 76 -0.32 3.84 -12.58
CA CYS A 76 -0.54 3.65 -14.01
C CYS A 76 -1.63 2.60 -14.27
N LEU A 77 -2.58 2.93 -15.15
CA LEU A 77 -3.69 2.04 -15.54
C LEU A 77 -3.41 1.23 -16.83
N ARG A 78 -2.40 1.62 -17.60
CA ARG A 78 -2.11 1.04 -18.91
C ARG A 78 -1.52 -0.36 -18.75
N ASP A 79 -2.01 -1.32 -19.53
CA ASP A 79 -1.49 -2.68 -19.57
C ASP A 79 -0.18 -2.76 -20.39
N HIS A 80 0.95 -2.56 -19.70
CA HIS A 80 2.30 -2.63 -20.28
C HIS A 80 3.36 -2.74 -19.18
N ASP A 81 4.58 -3.15 -19.57
CA ASP A 81 5.74 -2.99 -18.69
C ASP A 81 6.13 -1.51 -18.58
N CYS A 82 5.82 -0.95 -17.42
CA CYS A 82 6.11 0.44 -17.07
C CYS A 82 7.61 0.78 -17.19
N LYS A 83 8.52 -0.15 -16.86
CA LYS A 83 9.97 0.05 -16.97
C LYS A 83 10.38 0.15 -18.44
N GLU A 84 9.86 -0.73 -19.29
CA GLU A 84 10.20 -0.74 -20.73
C GLU A 84 9.63 0.47 -21.48
N SER A 85 8.44 0.94 -21.09
CA SER A 85 7.78 2.09 -21.74
C SER A 85 8.13 3.44 -21.11
N ASN A 86 9.21 3.51 -20.32
CA ASN A 86 9.66 4.72 -19.62
C ASN A 86 8.52 5.44 -18.85
N CYS A 87 7.65 4.65 -18.21
CA CYS A 87 6.50 5.12 -17.46
C CYS A 87 6.66 4.76 -15.98
N ALA A 88 6.48 5.71 -15.07
CA ALA A 88 6.46 5.39 -13.65
C ALA A 88 5.20 4.57 -13.30
N LYS A 89 5.37 3.36 -12.74
CA LYS A 89 4.26 2.51 -12.24
C LYS A 89 3.43 3.24 -11.19
N TYR A 90 4.10 3.96 -10.28
CA TYR A 90 3.49 4.83 -9.28
C TYR A 90 4.12 6.22 -9.26
N LEU A 91 3.29 7.23 -9.06
CA LEU A 91 3.67 8.62 -8.81
C LEU A 91 3.02 9.11 -7.50
N GLY A 92 3.52 10.22 -6.97
CA GLY A 92 2.90 10.90 -5.85
C GLY A 92 3.74 12.08 -5.36
N PRO A 93 3.16 12.93 -4.49
CA PRO A 93 3.85 14.06 -3.92
C PRO A 93 5.05 13.59 -3.08
N SER A 94 6.19 14.27 -3.25
CA SER A 94 7.51 13.82 -2.79
C SER A 94 7.77 13.92 -1.28
N GLN A 95 6.85 14.47 -0.49
CA GLN A 95 7.22 15.06 0.80
C GLN A 95 6.96 14.23 2.06
N LYS A 96 6.03 13.28 2.06
CA LYS A 96 5.73 12.46 3.26
C LYS A 96 5.54 11.00 2.88
N VAL A 97 6.16 10.15 3.69
CA VAL A 97 6.07 8.69 3.60
C VAL A 97 5.17 8.26 4.76
N ASN A 98 4.04 7.63 4.45
CA ASN A 98 3.07 7.12 5.40
C ASN A 98 2.93 5.61 5.18
N LEU A 99 2.58 4.85 6.23
CA LEU A 99 2.02 3.52 6.02
C LEU A 99 0.67 3.67 5.31
N TYR A 100 0.45 2.81 4.32
CA TYR A 100 -0.82 2.67 3.66
C TYR A 100 -1.74 1.75 4.48
N ASN A 101 -3.06 1.94 4.37
CA ASN A 101 -4.08 1.15 5.05
C ASN A 101 -3.90 1.06 6.59
N VAL A 102 -3.64 2.18 7.26
CA VAL A 102 -3.47 2.21 8.73
C VAL A 102 -4.72 1.75 9.51
N ALA A 103 -5.88 1.61 8.86
CA ALA A 103 -7.04 0.98 9.46
C ALA A 103 -6.79 -0.51 9.80
N ALA A 104 -5.91 -1.19 9.06
CA ALA A 104 -5.49 -2.56 9.35
C ALA A 104 -4.86 -2.69 10.73
N LEU A 105 -4.17 -1.65 11.22
CA LEU A 105 -3.57 -1.61 12.57
C LEU A 105 -4.60 -1.69 13.71
N ARG A 106 -5.89 -1.51 13.41
CA ARG A 106 -6.98 -1.68 14.39
C ARG A 106 -7.83 -2.90 14.09
N ALA A 107 -7.84 -3.35 12.83
CA ALA A 107 -8.63 -4.50 12.39
C ALA A 107 -7.91 -5.83 12.64
N ALA A 108 -6.57 -5.83 12.63
CA ALA A 108 -5.77 -6.97 13.02
C ALA A 108 -5.98 -7.31 14.51
N ASP A 109 -6.02 -8.61 14.80
CA ASP A 109 -6.04 -9.15 16.16
C ASP A 109 -4.60 -9.47 16.59
N SER A 110 -4.21 -10.74 16.68
CA SER A 110 -2.85 -11.12 17.04
C SER A 110 -1.82 -11.02 15.90
N THR A 111 -2.27 -11.03 14.64
CA THR A 111 -1.39 -11.06 13.46
C THR A 111 -1.66 -9.87 12.53
N LEU A 112 -0.60 -9.12 12.22
CA LEU A 112 -0.62 -8.05 11.23
C LEU A 112 0.18 -8.45 9.99
N TYR A 113 -0.34 -8.13 8.80
CA TYR A 113 0.35 -8.36 7.53
C TYR A 113 1.02 -7.08 7.01
N VAL A 114 2.16 -7.22 6.34
CA VAL A 114 2.92 -6.10 5.77
C VAL A 114 3.25 -6.39 4.31
N THR A 115 2.97 -5.45 3.42
CA THR A 115 3.25 -5.55 1.97
C THR A 115 4.14 -4.39 1.49
N GLU A 116 4.75 -4.52 0.31
CA GLU A 116 5.51 -3.45 -0.36
C GLU A 116 4.63 -2.45 -1.12
N GLY A 117 3.41 -2.85 -1.44
CA GLY A 117 2.51 -2.11 -2.33
C GLY A 117 1.17 -1.79 -1.67
N GLU A 118 0.59 -0.66 -2.05
CA GLU A 118 -0.72 -0.22 -1.58
C GLU A 118 -1.82 -1.18 -2.06
N LEU A 119 -1.80 -1.63 -3.33
CA LEU A 119 -2.79 -2.58 -3.85
C LEU A 119 -2.67 -3.96 -3.24
N ASP A 120 -1.46 -4.42 -2.91
CA ASP A 120 -1.24 -5.70 -2.22
C ASP A 120 -1.84 -5.67 -0.81
N ALA A 121 -1.71 -4.53 -0.12
CA ALA A 121 -2.33 -4.33 1.18
C ALA A 121 -3.87 -4.36 1.11
N ILE A 122 -4.47 -3.73 0.09
CA ILE A 122 -5.93 -3.84 -0.15
C ILE A 122 -6.29 -5.30 -0.42
N SER A 123 -5.59 -5.95 -1.35
CA SER A 123 -5.92 -7.30 -1.81
C SER A 123 -5.87 -8.33 -0.67
N ALA A 124 -4.82 -8.27 0.17
CA ALA A 124 -4.71 -9.10 1.36
C ALA A 124 -5.85 -8.81 2.36
N THR A 125 -6.15 -7.52 2.61
CA THR A 125 -7.18 -7.13 3.58
C THR A 125 -8.57 -7.60 3.15
N VAL A 126 -8.91 -7.46 1.87
CA VAL A 126 -10.21 -7.87 1.30
C VAL A 126 -10.46 -9.37 1.47
N VAL A 127 -9.41 -10.19 1.44
CA VAL A 127 -9.54 -11.65 1.60
C VAL A 127 -9.31 -12.15 3.03
N GLY A 128 -9.28 -11.23 4.00
CA GLY A 128 -9.29 -11.50 5.43
C GLY A 128 -7.94 -11.40 6.15
N PHE A 129 -6.93 -10.79 5.51
CA PHE A 129 -5.59 -10.60 6.09
C PHE A 129 -5.28 -9.11 6.24
N PRO A 130 -5.60 -8.49 7.40
CA PRO A 130 -5.43 -7.06 7.60
C PRO A 130 -3.97 -6.65 7.39
N ALA A 131 -3.73 -5.88 6.33
CA ALA A 131 -2.40 -5.58 5.84
C ALA A 131 -2.13 -4.07 5.74
N VAL A 132 -0.94 -3.65 6.16
CA VAL A 132 -0.40 -2.32 5.88
C VAL A 132 0.56 -2.36 4.70
N GLY A 133 0.57 -1.30 3.89
CA GLY A 133 1.50 -1.17 2.77
C GLY A 133 2.64 -0.19 3.07
N VAL A 134 3.88 -0.61 2.85
CA VAL A 134 5.07 0.25 2.97
C VAL A 134 5.45 0.77 1.58
N PRO A 135 5.30 2.07 1.26
CA PRO A 135 5.53 2.57 -0.10
C PRO A 135 7.02 2.59 -0.46
N GLY A 136 7.51 1.44 -0.93
CA GLY A 136 8.87 1.19 -1.41
C GLY A 136 9.90 0.95 -0.31
N VAL A 137 10.88 0.09 -0.59
CA VAL A 137 11.96 -0.32 0.33
C VAL A 137 12.77 0.85 0.93
N GLN A 138 12.88 1.96 0.19
CA GLN A 138 13.57 3.18 0.66
C GLN A 138 12.84 3.85 1.83
N ALA A 139 11.52 3.67 1.95
CA ALA A 139 10.73 4.16 3.06
C ALA A 139 11.14 3.53 4.39
N TRP A 140 11.46 2.22 4.37
CA TRP A 140 11.95 1.47 5.52
C TRP A 140 13.35 1.93 5.95
N ASN A 141 14.19 2.24 4.96
CA ASN A 141 15.59 2.62 5.11
C ASN A 141 15.85 4.08 5.55
N MET A 142 14.89 4.84 6.09
CA MET A 142 15.14 6.23 6.49
C MET A 142 16.06 6.35 7.73
N LYS A 143 17.37 6.24 7.41
CA LYS A 143 18.64 6.44 8.13
C LYS A 143 18.82 5.79 9.50
N HIS A 144 19.93 5.05 9.64
CA HIS A 144 20.57 4.85 10.93
C HIS A 144 20.75 6.22 11.59
N PRO A 145 20.13 6.43 12.75
CA PRO A 145 20.27 7.68 13.46
C PRO A 145 21.73 7.90 13.83
N ARG A 146 22.24 9.12 13.66
CA ARG A 146 23.63 9.46 14.01
C ARG A 146 23.82 9.59 15.52
N ASP A 147 22.73 9.78 16.27
CA ASP A 147 22.71 9.89 17.72
C ASP A 147 21.36 9.45 18.31
N GLU A 148 21.29 9.28 19.64
CA GLU A 148 20.10 8.82 20.36
C GLU A 148 18.88 9.74 20.23
N ASP A 149 19.08 11.03 19.97
CA ASP A 149 17.99 11.99 19.78
C ASP A 149 17.44 11.96 18.35
N GLU A 150 18.30 11.72 17.35
CA GLU A 150 17.92 11.39 15.98
C GLU A 150 17.27 10.00 15.93
N ALA A 151 17.63 9.05 16.81
CA ALA A 151 16.96 7.75 16.91
C ALA A 151 15.53 7.87 17.41
N LYS A 152 15.29 8.80 18.34
CA LYS A 152 13.94 9.16 18.79
C LYS A 152 13.13 9.90 17.72
N ARG A 153 13.77 10.53 16.72
CA ARG A 153 13.13 11.31 15.65
C ARG A 153 13.07 10.61 14.28
N SER A 154 13.97 9.66 14.02
CA SER A 154 14.04 8.90 12.77
C SER A 154 12.87 7.93 12.70
N LYS A 155 12.44 7.59 11.49
CA LYS A 155 11.17 6.91 11.23
C LYS A 155 11.22 5.41 11.55
N ARG A 156 11.68 5.07 12.75
CA ARG A 156 11.45 3.78 13.44
C ARG A 156 10.15 3.77 14.23
N HIS A 157 9.35 4.84 14.21
CA HIS A 157 8.05 4.85 14.90
C HIS A 157 7.06 3.81 14.34
N TRP A 158 7.27 3.28 13.13
CA TRP A 158 6.47 2.15 12.63
C TRP A 158 6.75 0.86 13.38
N LEU A 159 7.97 0.65 13.90
CA LEU A 159 8.29 -0.54 14.69
C LEU A 159 7.40 -0.63 15.93
N ARG A 160 7.15 0.53 16.58
CA ARG A 160 6.21 0.63 17.71
C ARG A 160 4.77 0.25 17.34
N LEU A 161 4.40 0.38 16.08
CA LEU A 161 3.07 -0.05 15.61
C LEU A 161 2.99 -1.57 15.46
N PHE A 162 4.12 -2.26 15.47
CA PHE A 162 4.24 -3.70 15.23
C PHE A 162 4.53 -4.50 16.52
N GLU A 163 5.05 -3.83 17.55
CA GLU A 163 5.39 -4.39 18.87
C GLU A 163 4.18 -5.00 19.61
N ASP A 164 2.96 -4.51 19.36
CA ASP A 164 1.75 -4.98 20.05
C ASP A 164 1.17 -6.28 19.47
N TYR A 165 1.68 -6.76 18.33
CA TYR A 165 1.21 -7.98 17.67
C TYR A 165 1.99 -9.22 18.16
N GLU A 166 1.33 -10.38 18.18
CA GLU A 166 2.05 -11.65 18.43
C GLU A 166 2.88 -12.05 17.22
N SER A 167 2.40 -11.75 16.01
CA SER A 167 3.10 -12.06 14.76
C SER A 167 2.93 -10.95 13.72
N VAL A 168 4.03 -10.64 13.04
CA VAL A 168 4.04 -9.74 11.87
C VAL A 168 4.43 -10.57 10.65
N VAL A 169 3.54 -10.66 9.66
CA VAL A 169 3.77 -11.48 8.47
C VAL A 169 4.07 -10.56 7.29
N VAL A 170 5.31 -10.59 6.83
CA VAL A 170 5.74 -9.85 5.64
C VAL A 170 5.40 -10.67 4.40
N LEU A 171 4.47 -10.15 3.60
CA LEU A 171 4.11 -10.70 2.31
C LEU A 171 5.05 -10.08 1.27
N ALA A 172 6.13 -10.79 0.96
CA ALA A 172 7.20 -10.30 0.11
C ALA A 172 6.95 -10.68 -1.35
N ASP A 173 7.11 -9.72 -2.26
CA ASP A 173 7.02 -10.00 -3.70
C ASP A 173 8.08 -11.05 -4.10
N GLY A 174 7.74 -11.86 -5.11
CA GLY A 174 8.57 -12.96 -5.60
C GLY A 174 9.78 -12.52 -6.45
N ASP A 175 10.36 -11.37 -6.13
CA ASP A 175 11.51 -10.77 -6.81
C ASP A 175 12.60 -10.34 -5.82
N ASP A 176 13.73 -9.83 -6.32
CA ASP A 176 14.86 -9.44 -5.47
C ASP A 176 14.57 -8.19 -4.62
N PRO A 177 13.90 -7.13 -5.12
CA PRO A 177 13.40 -6.05 -4.29
C PRO A 177 12.59 -6.53 -3.07
N GLY A 178 11.67 -7.48 -3.27
CA GLY A 178 10.83 -7.95 -2.19
C GLY A 178 11.54 -8.80 -1.14
N LYS A 179 12.52 -9.60 -1.57
CA LYS A 179 13.43 -10.27 -0.63
C LYS A 179 14.20 -9.27 0.23
N ASN A 180 14.78 -8.25 -0.39
CA ASN A 180 15.51 -7.20 0.32
C ASN A 180 14.62 -6.41 1.28
N PHE A 181 13.33 -6.25 0.96
CA PHE A 181 12.37 -5.63 1.86
C PHE A 181 12.11 -6.53 3.08
N ALA A 182 11.75 -7.80 2.85
CA ALA A 182 11.51 -8.75 3.92
C ALA A 182 12.70 -8.89 4.87
N GLU A 183 13.92 -9.05 4.36
CA GLU A 183 15.12 -9.15 5.18
C GLU A 183 15.30 -7.94 6.11
N LYS A 184 14.97 -6.73 5.63
CA LYS A 184 15.05 -5.52 6.47
C LYS A 184 13.99 -5.50 7.57
N VAL A 185 12.76 -5.88 7.23
CA VAL A 185 11.68 -5.95 8.23
C VAL A 185 12.02 -7.00 9.28
N LEU A 186 12.47 -8.19 8.88
CA LEU A 186 12.88 -9.27 9.80
C LEU A 186 14.03 -8.86 10.72
N ASN A 187 14.95 -8.02 10.25
CA ASN A 187 16.06 -7.52 11.07
C ASN A 187 15.64 -6.46 12.09
N ASP A 188 14.57 -5.69 11.82
CA ASP A 188 14.12 -4.59 12.68
C ASP A 188 12.89 -4.95 13.54
N VAL A 189 12.13 -6.01 13.21
CA VAL A 189 10.88 -6.43 13.86
C VAL A 189 11.03 -7.86 14.38
N GLU A 190 11.17 -8.03 15.70
CA GLU A 190 11.54 -9.31 16.32
C GLU A 190 10.48 -10.42 16.13
N ASN A 191 9.20 -10.06 16.12
CA ASN A 191 8.06 -10.96 15.93
C ASN A 191 7.69 -11.15 14.44
N ALA A 192 8.56 -10.75 13.51
CA ALA A 192 8.29 -10.87 12.09
C ALA A 192 8.72 -12.22 11.50
N ARG A 193 7.92 -12.70 10.54
CA ARG A 193 8.29 -13.77 9.60
C ARG A 193 7.94 -13.34 8.18
N ALA A 194 8.64 -13.89 7.18
CA ALA A 194 8.38 -13.59 5.78
C ALA A 194 7.69 -14.77 5.09
N VAL A 195 6.69 -14.46 4.27
CA VAL A 195 6.11 -15.34 3.27
C VAL A 195 6.44 -14.77 1.90
N TYR A 196 7.18 -15.54 1.12
CA TYR A 196 7.60 -15.13 -0.23
C TYR A 196 6.58 -15.58 -1.25
N MET A 197 6.09 -14.63 -2.05
CA MET A 197 5.24 -14.95 -3.18
C MET A 197 6.02 -15.77 -4.22
N PRO A 198 5.33 -16.57 -5.06
CA PRO A 198 5.96 -17.28 -6.17
C PRO A 198 6.76 -16.34 -7.08
N LYS A 199 7.76 -16.89 -7.76
CA LYS A 199 8.67 -16.12 -8.61
C LYS A 199 7.91 -15.18 -9.57
N ASN A 200 8.29 -13.91 -9.56
CA ASN A 200 7.69 -12.82 -10.36
C ASN A 200 6.21 -12.54 -10.07
N SER A 201 5.70 -12.91 -8.89
CA SER A 201 4.33 -12.63 -8.44
C SER A 201 4.32 -11.62 -7.29
N ASP A 202 3.29 -10.79 -7.25
CA ASP A 202 2.92 -9.97 -6.08
C ASP A 202 1.66 -10.56 -5.42
N VAL A 203 1.26 -10.04 -4.25
CA VAL A 203 0.09 -10.56 -3.52
C VAL A 203 -1.16 -10.49 -4.40
N ASN A 204 -1.35 -9.38 -5.11
CA ASN A 204 -2.48 -9.22 -6.02
C ASN A 204 -2.48 -10.27 -7.13
N SER A 205 -1.34 -10.52 -7.79
CA SER A 205 -1.27 -11.50 -8.88
C SER A 205 -1.49 -12.93 -8.38
N VAL A 206 -0.99 -13.30 -7.20
CA VAL A 206 -1.28 -14.62 -6.59
C VAL A 206 -2.78 -14.80 -6.36
N LEU A 207 -3.44 -13.78 -5.81
CA LEU A 207 -4.89 -13.84 -5.57
C LEU A 207 -5.68 -13.94 -6.87
N MET A 208 -5.28 -13.23 -7.91
CA MET A 208 -5.99 -13.24 -9.20
C MET A 208 -5.76 -14.53 -9.99
N GLU A 209 -4.54 -15.07 -9.96
CA GLU A 209 -4.18 -16.24 -10.76
C GLU A 209 -4.49 -17.57 -10.05
N ARG A 210 -4.37 -17.60 -8.72
CA ARG A 210 -4.43 -18.85 -7.94
C ARG A 210 -5.55 -18.89 -6.91
N GLY A 211 -6.19 -17.76 -6.65
CA GLY A 211 -7.30 -17.66 -5.71
C GLY A 211 -6.88 -17.62 -4.24
N VAL A 212 -7.89 -17.41 -3.39
CA VAL A 212 -7.69 -17.19 -1.95
C VAL A 212 -7.16 -18.44 -1.23
N ASP A 213 -7.56 -19.64 -1.63
CA ASP A 213 -7.17 -20.86 -0.92
C ASP A 213 -5.69 -21.20 -1.12
N GLU A 214 -5.15 -20.98 -2.32
CA GLU A 214 -3.72 -21.10 -2.56
C GLU A 214 -2.95 -20.03 -1.78
N PHE A 215 -3.42 -18.77 -1.83
CA PHE A 215 -2.81 -17.70 -1.06
C PHE A 215 -2.76 -18.02 0.44
N ARG A 216 -3.85 -18.55 1.01
CA ARG A 216 -3.91 -19.00 2.41
C ARG A 216 -2.91 -20.11 2.72
N SER A 217 -2.73 -21.05 1.80
CA SER A 217 -1.80 -22.16 1.97
C SER A 217 -0.34 -21.67 2.08
N LEU A 218 0.01 -20.59 1.37
CA LEU A 218 1.33 -19.94 1.52
C LEU A 218 1.55 -19.32 2.91
N LEU A 219 0.48 -18.94 3.63
CA LEU A 219 0.58 -18.29 4.93
C LEU A 219 0.76 -19.26 6.10
N GLN A 220 0.41 -20.55 5.90
CA GLN A 220 0.49 -21.60 6.92
C GLN A 220 1.90 -22.17 7.11
N VAL A 221 2.89 -21.57 6.45
CA VAL A 221 4.31 -21.95 6.51
C VAL A 221 5.01 -21.36 7.72
#